data_AF-A0A9K3HA83-F1
#
_entry.id   AF-A0A9K3HA83-F1
#
_cell.length_a   1.000
_cell.length_b   1.000
_cell.length_c   1.000
_cell.angle_alpha   90.00
_cell.angle_beta   90.00
_cell.angle_gamma   90.00
#
_symmetry.space_group_name_H-M   'P 1'
#
loop_
_entity.id
_entity.type
_entity.pdbx_description
1 polymer ?
#
loop_
_entity_poly.entity_id
_entity_poly.type
_entity_poly.pdbx_seq_one_letter_code
_entity_poly.pdbx_strand_id
1 'polypeptide(L)'
;MANSILNAGELDGTVAALIDASRAVGHRGGYLECAQHAEEIFGQEFDTSHCSVADEVNAELTRAENAYDHLALLVMDLITKALEHDDWCARLKAILDPPEMVEVSDEEEPAGDDGEGGGNGDDGGNGDGDGDGDEPE
;
A
#
# COMPACT_ATOMS: atom_id res chain seq x y z
N MET A 1 -22.40 6.16 21.80
CA MET A 1 -21.84 5.89 20.47
C MET A 1 -20.35 6.08 20.58
N ALA A 2 -19.61 4.97 20.63
CA ALA A 2 -18.16 5.01 20.57
C ALA A 2 -17.79 5.40 19.14
N ASN A 3 -17.47 6.67 18.92
CA ASN A 3 -16.78 7.09 17.71
C ASN A 3 -15.34 6.58 17.85
N SER A 4 -15.14 5.29 17.55
CA SER A 4 -13.83 4.69 17.30
C SER A 4 -13.34 5.29 15.98
N ILE A 5 -12.89 6.54 16.04
CA ILE A 5 -12.78 7.42 14.87
C ILE A 5 -11.66 7.02 13.93
N LEU A 6 -10.94 5.96 14.27
CA LEU A 6 -10.18 5.20 13.32
C LEU A 6 -10.57 3.77 13.59
N ASN A 7 -11.55 3.25 12.84
CA ASN A 7 -11.48 1.83 12.54
C ASN A 7 -10.04 1.64 12.03
N ALA A 8 -9.17 0.92 12.76
CA ALA A 8 -7.72 1.03 12.57
C ALA A 8 -7.32 0.90 11.09
N GLY A 9 -8.09 0.15 10.30
CA GLY A 9 -7.96 0.02 8.85
C GLY A 9 -8.21 1.28 8.00
N GLU A 10 -9.02 2.25 8.42
CA GLU A 10 -9.22 3.51 7.67
C GLU A 10 -8.02 4.44 7.82
N LEU A 11 -7.49 4.59 9.04
CA LEU A 11 -6.23 5.31 9.24
C LEU A 11 -5.09 4.60 8.52
N ASP A 12 -4.95 3.29 8.74
CA ASP A 12 -3.89 2.48 8.15
C ASP A 12 -3.94 2.54 6.61
N GLY A 13 -5.12 2.38 6.02
CA GLY A 13 -5.33 2.50 4.58
C GLY A 13 -5.04 3.90 4.05
N THR A 14 -5.43 4.96 4.76
CA THR A 14 -5.15 6.35 4.36
C THR A 14 -3.65 6.65 4.42
N VAL A 15 -2.96 6.21 5.47
CA VAL A 15 -1.51 6.36 5.63
C VAL A 15 -0.76 5.54 4.58
N ALA A 16 -1.19 4.31 4.31
CA ALA A 16 -0.62 3.47 3.26
C ALA A 16 -0.74 4.14 1.89
N ALA A 17 -1.93 4.64 1.55
CA ALA A 17 -2.16 5.36 0.30
C ALA A 17 -1.27 6.62 0.17
N LEU A 18 -1.11 7.38 1.26
CA LEU A 18 -0.21 8.53 1.30
C LEU A 18 1.25 8.15 1.06
N ILE A 19 1.72 7.08 1.71
CA ILE A 19 3.09 6.55 1.53
C ILE A 19 3.31 6.11 0.09
N ASP A 20 2.37 5.34 -0.48
CA ASP A 20 2.48 4.83 -1.85
C ASP A 20 2.49 5.96 -2.88
N ALA A 21 1.59 6.94 -2.73
CA ALA A 21 1.56 8.12 -3.61
C ALA A 21 2.84 8.96 -3.49
N SER A 22 3.33 9.16 -2.26
CA SER A 22 4.59 9.87 -2.00
C SER A 22 5.78 9.16 -2.66
N ARG A 23 5.80 7.83 -2.57
CA ARG A 23 6.84 7.01 -3.20
C ARG A 23 6.79 7.10 -4.72
N ALA A 24 5.61 7.07 -5.31
CA ALA A 24 5.44 7.19 -6.75
C ALA A 24 5.91 8.55 -7.27
N VAL A 25 5.52 9.65 -6.61
CA VAL A 25 6.00 11.00 -6.92
C VAL A 25 7.53 11.08 -6.80
N GLY A 26 8.09 10.55 -5.70
CA GLY A 26 9.54 10.51 -5.49
C GLY A 26 10.28 9.73 -6.57
N HIS A 27 9.75 8.57 -6.97
CA HIS A 27 10.32 7.77 -8.06
C HIS A 27 10.32 8.52 -9.39
N ARG A 28 9.19 9.15 -9.75
CA ARG A 28 9.11 9.99 -10.95
C ARG A 28 10.08 11.16 -10.89
N GLY A 29 10.15 11.86 -9.76
CA GLY A 29 11.07 12.98 -9.54
C GLY A 29 12.53 12.58 -9.73
N GLY A 30 12.95 11.47 -9.11
CA GLY A 30 14.31 10.96 -9.26
C GLY A 30 14.64 10.53 -10.69
N TYR A 31 13.69 9.90 -11.40
CA TYR A 31 13.88 9.56 -12.81
C TYR A 31 14.08 10.80 -13.68
N LEU A 32 13.26 11.84 -13.50
CA LEU A 32 13.40 13.09 -14.24
C LEU A 32 14.71 13.82 -13.92
N GLU A 33 15.15 13.80 -12.68
CA GLU A 33 16.46 14.34 -12.28
C GLU A 33 17.61 13.59 -12.98
N CYS A 34 17.55 12.26 -13.04
CA CYS A 34 18.54 11.48 -13.79
C CYS A 34 18.52 11.78 -15.29
N ALA A 35 17.33 11.88 -15.90
CA ALA A 35 17.18 12.24 -17.31
C ALA A 35 17.81 13.61 -17.58
N GLN A 36 17.51 14.61 -16.74
CA GLN A 36 18.09 15.95 -16.84
C GLN A 36 19.63 15.92 -16.79
N HIS A 37 20.22 15.19 -15.84
CA HIS A 37 21.68 15.07 -15.77
C HIS A 37 22.28 14.44 -17.03
N ALA A 38 21.61 13.44 -17.62
CA ALA A 38 22.05 12.83 -18.87
C ALA A 38 21.96 13.82 -20.04
N GLU A 39 20.87 14.59 -20.14
CA GLU A 39 20.70 15.62 -21.16
C GLU A 39 21.81 16.67 -21.10
N GLU A 40 22.18 17.12 -19.89
CA GLU A 40 23.25 18.09 -19.68
C GLU A 40 24.63 17.56 -20.11
N ILE A 41 24.91 16.28 -19.88
CA ILE A 41 26.19 15.64 -20.24
C ILE A 41 26.28 15.39 -21.74
N PHE A 42 25.22 14.87 -22.34
CA PHE A 42 25.23 14.42 -23.73
C PHE A 42 24.76 15.49 -24.73
N GLY A 43 24.11 16.57 -24.26
CA GLY A 43 23.59 17.65 -25.10
C GLY A 43 22.42 17.21 -25.99
N GLN A 44 21.73 16.13 -25.62
CA GLN A 44 20.61 15.55 -26.34
C GLN A 44 19.45 15.33 -25.36
N GLU A 45 18.22 15.64 -25.78
CA GLU A 45 17.00 15.34 -25.04
C GLU A 45 16.87 13.82 -24.78
N PHE A 46 16.49 13.46 -23.57
CA PHE A 46 16.32 12.09 -23.13
C PHE A 46 14.84 11.75 -23.06
N ASP A 47 14.46 10.62 -23.65
CA ASP A 47 13.06 10.22 -23.70
C ASP A 47 12.56 9.83 -22.30
N THR A 48 11.69 10.66 -21.74
CA THR A 48 11.04 10.42 -20.43
C THR A 48 9.67 9.78 -20.55
N SER A 49 9.18 9.51 -21.77
CA SER A 49 7.90 8.81 -21.99
C SER A 49 7.90 7.37 -21.45
N HIS A 50 9.10 6.80 -21.28
CA HIS A 50 9.32 5.50 -20.65
C HIS A 50 9.37 5.55 -19.12
N CYS A 51 9.17 6.71 -18.48
CA CYS A 51 8.95 6.75 -17.04
C CYS A 51 7.73 5.89 -16.71
N SER A 52 7.95 4.80 -15.98
CA SER A 52 6.89 3.87 -15.57
C SER A 52 5.82 4.50 -14.68
N VAL A 53 6.04 5.75 -14.27
CA VAL A 53 5.18 6.51 -13.37
C VAL A 53 4.66 7.75 -14.10
N ALA A 54 3.34 7.78 -14.29
CA ALA A 54 2.65 8.83 -15.04
C ALA A 54 2.55 10.15 -14.26
N ASP A 55 2.18 11.25 -14.93
CA ASP A 55 2.10 12.58 -14.34
C ASP A 55 0.97 12.72 -13.30
N GLU A 56 -0.04 11.86 -13.42
CA GLU A 56 -1.21 11.80 -12.56
C GLU A 56 -0.87 11.48 -11.09
N VAL A 57 0.34 10.98 -10.79
CA VAL A 57 0.77 10.68 -9.42
C VAL A 57 0.82 11.91 -8.52
N ASN A 58 1.02 13.10 -9.07
CA ASN A 58 0.95 14.33 -8.27
C ASN A 58 -0.49 14.62 -7.82
N ALA A 59 -1.46 14.39 -8.69
CA ALA A 59 -2.87 14.54 -8.34
C ALA A 59 -3.31 13.48 -7.33
N GLU A 60 -2.76 12.26 -7.43
CA GLU A 60 -2.99 11.21 -6.45
C GLU A 60 -2.36 11.52 -5.09
N LEU A 61 -1.13 12.06 -5.06
CA LEU A 61 -0.51 12.52 -3.83
C LEU A 61 -1.35 13.62 -3.16
N THR A 62 -1.77 14.63 -3.91
CA THR A 62 -2.65 15.68 -3.36
C THR A 62 -3.97 15.11 -2.85
N ARG A 63 -4.54 14.09 -3.51
CA ARG A 63 -5.75 13.41 -3.02
C ARG A 63 -5.48 12.68 -1.70
N ALA A 64 -4.38 11.95 -1.60
CA ALA A 64 -3.99 11.22 -0.40
C ALA A 64 -3.67 12.16 0.78
N GLU A 65 -2.98 13.27 0.53
CA GLU A 65 -2.71 14.33 1.51
C GLU A 65 -4.01 14.90 2.08
N ASN A 66 -4.95 15.26 1.20
CA ASN A 66 -6.25 15.79 1.63
C ASN A 66 -7.06 14.77 2.45
N ALA A 67 -6.99 13.48 2.11
CA ALA A 67 -7.64 12.42 2.86
C ALA A 67 -7.03 12.28 4.26
N TYR A 68 -5.69 12.29 4.35
CA TYR A 68 -4.98 12.26 5.63
C TYR A 68 -5.29 13.49 6.50
N ASP A 69 -5.23 14.69 5.93
CA ASP A 69 -5.53 15.94 6.64
C ASP A 69 -6.96 15.96 7.17
N HIS A 70 -7.93 15.50 6.36
CA HIS A 70 -9.32 15.40 6.79
C HIS A 70 -9.45 14.49 8.02
N LEU A 71 -8.81 13.31 7.97
CA LEU A 71 -8.84 12.35 9.06
C LEU A 71 -8.16 12.90 10.34
N ALA A 72 -7.00 13.54 10.18
CA ALA A 72 -6.29 14.17 11.28
C ALA A 72 -7.12 15.25 11.98
N LEU A 73 -7.84 16.08 11.21
CA LEU A 73 -8.74 17.09 11.76
C LEU A 73 -9.91 16.47 12.55
N LEU A 74 -10.52 15.40 12.05
CA LEU A 74 -11.59 14.69 12.76
C LEU A 74 -11.10 14.07 14.08
N VAL A 75 -9.91 13.46 14.07
CA VAL A 75 -9.28 12.91 15.28
C VAL A 75 -9.04 14.02 16.31
N MET A 76 -8.48 15.15 15.88
CA MET A 76 -8.21 16.28 16.79
C MET A 76 -9.50 16.86 17.37
N ASP A 77 -10.55 17.05 16.55
CA ASP A 77 -11.87 17.51 17.03
C ASP A 77 -12.46 16.56 18.07
N LEU A 78 -12.32 15.25 17.88
CA LEU A 78 -12.80 14.26 18.83
C LEU A 78 -12.01 14.28 20.14
N ILE A 79 -10.67 14.42 20.07
CA ILE A 79 -9.82 14.59 21.25
C ILE A 79 -10.26 15.84 22.02
N THR A 80 -10.44 16.97 21.33
CA THR A 80 -10.91 18.21 21.96
C THR A 80 -12.24 18.00 22.67
N LYS A 81 -13.22 17.39 22.00
CA LYS A 81 -14.52 17.06 22.60
C LYS A 81 -14.41 16.14 23.81
N ALA A 82 -13.51 15.14 23.77
CA ALA A 82 -13.31 14.24 24.90
C ALA A 82 -12.75 14.95 26.13
N LEU A 83 -11.86 15.92 25.92
CA LEU A 83 -11.23 16.71 26.98
C LEU A 83 -12.18 17.70 27.68
N GLU A 84 -13.32 18.02 27.06
CA GLU A 84 -14.35 18.88 27.66
C GLU A 84 -15.16 18.19 28.78
N HIS A 85 -15.00 16.88 28.96
CA HIS A 85 -15.80 16.09 29.91
C HIS A 85 -15.02 15.67 31.16
N ASP A 86 -15.72 15.51 32.29
CA ASP A 86 -15.12 15.06 33.56
C ASP A 86 -14.52 13.64 33.48
N ASP A 87 -15.08 12.79 32.63
CA ASP A 87 -14.64 11.42 32.34
C ASP A 87 -13.68 11.32 31.15
N TRP A 88 -12.97 12.41 30.81
CA TRP A 88 -12.06 12.52 29.66
C TRP A 88 -11.12 11.32 29.49
N CYS A 89 -10.58 10.77 30.59
CA CYS A 89 -9.63 9.66 30.54
C CYS A 89 -10.26 8.38 29.97
N ALA A 90 -11.50 8.08 30.35
CA ALA A 90 -12.22 6.93 29.82
C ALA A 90 -12.61 7.14 28.35
N ARG A 91 -12.96 8.37 27.97
CA ARG A 91 -13.32 8.74 26.60
C ARG A 91 -12.13 8.67 25.64
N LEU A 92 -10.97 9.21 26.04
CA LEU A 92 -9.74 9.11 25.24
C LEU A 92 -9.32 7.66 25.04
N LYS A 93 -9.43 6.81 26.07
CA LYS A 93 -9.17 5.38 25.92
C LYS A 93 -10.12 4.75 24.89
N ALA A 94 -11.41 5.03 24.97
CA ALA A 94 -12.39 4.51 24.00
C ALA A 94 -12.19 5.00 22.56
N ILE A 95 -11.51 6.15 22.37
CA ILE A 95 -11.15 6.68 21.05
C ILE A 95 -9.94 5.94 20.46
N LEU A 96 -8.97 5.60 21.32
CA LEU A 96 -7.68 5.03 20.94
C LEU A 96 -7.65 3.49 20.99
N ASP A 97 -8.57 2.86 21.72
CA ASP A 97 -8.71 1.40 21.72
C ASP A 97 -9.40 0.96 20.42
N PRO A 98 -8.70 0.20 19.55
CA PRO A 98 -9.34 -0.40 18.40
C PRO A 98 -10.38 -1.43 18.88
N PRO A 99 -11.54 -1.56 18.20
CA PRO A 99 -12.46 -2.65 18.49
C PRO A 99 -11.75 -3.99 18.25
N GLU A 100 -11.95 -4.96 19.15
CA GLU A 100 -11.53 -6.35 18.90
C GLU A 100 -12.14 -6.80 17.56
N MET A 101 -11.29 -7.07 16.57
CA MET A 101 -11.72 -7.82 15.40
C MET A 101 -11.99 -9.24 15.87
N VAL A 102 -13.26 -9.55 16.14
CA VAL A 102 -13.69 -10.93 16.28
C VAL A 102 -13.43 -11.56 14.91
N GLU A 103 -12.34 -12.31 14.80
CA GLU A 103 -12.18 -13.25 13.70
C GLU A 103 -13.37 -14.20 13.80
N VAL A 104 -14.37 -13.98 12.95
CA VAL A 104 -15.34 -14.99 12.61
C VAL A 104 -14.55 -16.10 11.94
N SER A 105 -14.05 -17.01 12.77
CA SER A 105 -13.49 -18.27 12.34
C SER A 105 -14.58 -18.95 11.53
N ASP A 106 -14.39 -18.98 10.22
CA ASP A 106 -15.13 -19.86 9.32
C ASP A 106 -14.59 -21.27 9.61
N GLU A 107 -14.98 -21.82 10.76
CA GLU A 107 -14.67 -23.20 11.14
C GLU A 107 -15.69 -24.15 10.50
N GLU A 108 -15.17 -24.80 9.46
CA GLU A 108 -15.28 -26.22 9.16
C GLU A 108 -16.27 -26.66 8.06
N GLU A 109 -15.67 -27.05 6.91
CA GLU A 109 -16.26 -27.94 5.92
C GLU A 109 -16.62 -29.30 6.55
N PRO A 110 -17.79 -29.90 6.26
CA PRO A 110 -17.95 -31.32 6.45
C PRO A 110 -17.42 -32.06 5.21
N ALA A 111 -16.34 -32.82 5.42
CA ALA A 111 -15.86 -33.84 4.49
C ALA A 111 -16.98 -34.85 4.18
N GLY A 112 -17.32 -34.97 2.90
CA GLY A 112 -18.13 -36.04 2.33
C GLY A 112 -17.31 -36.77 1.28
N ASP A 113 -16.69 -37.86 1.72
CA ASP A 113 -16.10 -38.94 0.92
C ASP A 113 -17.11 -39.48 -0.12
N ASP A 114 -16.62 -39.77 -1.34
CA ASP A 114 -17.08 -40.83 -2.27
C ASP A 114 -16.71 -40.48 -3.73
N GLY A 115 -15.62 -41.04 -4.26
CA GLY A 115 -15.29 -40.84 -5.68
C GLY A 115 -13.99 -41.47 -6.18
N GLU A 116 -13.85 -42.78 -6.02
CA GLU A 116 -12.81 -43.61 -6.64
C GLU A 116 -12.81 -43.46 -8.17
N GLY A 117 -11.66 -43.11 -8.78
CA GLY A 117 -11.52 -42.99 -10.23
C GLY A 117 -10.06 -42.76 -10.66
N GLY A 118 -9.33 -43.86 -10.85
CA GLY A 118 -7.88 -43.85 -11.07
C GLY A 118 -7.39 -43.35 -12.44
N GLY A 119 -6.06 -43.26 -12.54
CA GLY A 119 -5.35 -43.06 -13.81
C GLY A 119 -3.92 -42.57 -13.62
N ASN A 120 -2.97 -43.50 -13.46
CA ASN A 120 -1.53 -43.28 -13.60
C ASN A 120 -1.19 -42.66 -14.98
N GLY A 121 -0.19 -41.79 -15.01
CA GLY A 121 0.47 -41.34 -16.23
C GLY A 121 1.77 -40.63 -15.91
N ASP A 122 2.84 -41.40 -15.78
CA ASP A 122 4.23 -41.00 -15.62
C ASP A 122 4.78 -40.09 -16.74
N ASP A 123 5.84 -39.37 -16.35
CA ASP A 123 7.14 -39.23 -17.05
C ASP A 123 7.49 -38.01 -17.94
N GLY A 124 8.73 -37.55 -17.72
CA GLY A 124 9.56 -36.71 -18.59
C GLY A 124 9.56 -35.20 -18.26
N GLY A 125 10.67 -34.51 -17.98
CA GLY A 125 12.10 -34.80 -18.14
C GLY A 125 12.83 -33.51 -18.57
N ASN A 126 13.84 -33.12 -17.78
CA ASN A 126 15.03 -32.27 -17.98
C ASN A 126 15.09 -31.10 -18.99
N GLY A 127 15.80 -30.04 -18.57
CA GLY A 127 16.45 -29.09 -19.48
C GLY A 127 17.25 -27.99 -18.76
N ASP A 128 18.43 -28.35 -18.23
CA ASP A 128 19.49 -27.41 -17.87
C ASP A 128 19.99 -26.66 -19.13
N GLY A 129 20.31 -25.38 -18.99
CA GLY A 129 20.84 -24.56 -20.06
C GLY A 129 21.69 -23.41 -19.53
N ASP A 130 22.93 -23.73 -19.16
CA ASP A 130 24.04 -22.79 -19.01
C ASP A 130 24.38 -22.14 -20.37
N GLY A 131 24.76 -20.86 -20.35
CA GLY A 131 25.22 -20.12 -21.54
C GLY A 131 25.99 -18.85 -21.19
N ASP A 132 27.30 -18.98 -21.21
CA ASP A 132 28.37 -18.02 -20.92
C ASP A 132 28.36 -16.69 -21.72
N GLY A 133 28.84 -15.64 -21.04
CA GLY A 133 29.96 -14.77 -21.46
C GLY A 133 29.86 -13.93 -22.74
N ASP A 134 29.94 -12.59 -22.59
CA ASP A 134 30.66 -11.73 -23.53
C ASP A 134 31.10 -10.42 -22.84
N GLU A 135 32.41 -10.20 -22.75
CA GLU A 135 33.07 -8.98 -22.25
C GLU A 135 33.66 -8.25 -23.46
N PRO A 136 33.33 -6.97 -23.74
CA PRO A 136 33.99 -6.23 -24.80
C PRO A 136 35.18 -5.40 -24.30
N GLU A 137 36.26 -5.48 -25.09
CA GLU A 137 37.54 -4.74 -24.99
C GLU A 137 37.42 -3.21 -25.00
#